data_AF-A0A8T3WX77-F1
#
_entry.id   AF-A0A8T3WX77-F1
#
_cell.length_a   1.000
_cell.length_b   1.000
_cell.length_c   1.000
_cell.angle_alpha   90.00
_cell.angle_beta   90.00
_cell.angle_gamma   90.00
#
_symmetry.space_group_name_H-M   'P 1'
#
loop_
_entity.id
_entity.type
_entity.pdbx_description
1 polymer ?
#
loop_
_entity_poly.entity_id
_entity_poly.type
_entity_poly.pdbx_seq_one_letter_code
_entity_poly.pdbx_strand_id
1 'polypeptide(L)' 'MKLVVDTNRIIAALVRDSASRKILLSGKFEFLTVGVTKLEIEEHK' A
#
# COMPACT_ATOMS: atom_id res chain seq x y z
N MET A 1 7.03 13.49 -3.74
CA MET A 1 6.07 13.06 -4.78
C MET A 1 5.02 12.17 -4.13
N LYS A 2 3.73 12.34 -4.44
CA LYS A 2 2.65 11.55 -3.84
C LYS A 2 2.34 10.32 -4.70
N LEU A 3 2.19 9.16 -4.08
CA LEU A 3 1.86 7.91 -4.75
C LEU A 3 0.55 7.38 -4.21
N VAL A 4 -0.44 7.21 -5.08
CA VAL A 4 -1.65 6.45 -4.75
C VAL A 4 -1.29 4.98 -4.87
N VAL A 5 -1.49 4.23 -3.79
CA VAL A 5 -1.08 2.83 -3.71
C VAL A 5 -2.22 1.99 -3.15
N ASP A 6 -2.42 0.84 -3.80
CA ASP A 6 -3.36 -0.19 -3.38
C ASP A 6 -2.89 -0.89 -2.08
N THR A 7 -3.82 -1.17 -1.17
CA THR A 7 -3.50 -1.79 0.12
C THR A 7 -2.82 -3.16 -0.04
N ASN A 8 -3.25 -3.98 -1.00
CA ASN A 8 -2.64 -5.28 -1.27
C ASN A 8 -1.22 -5.12 -1.81
N ARG A 9 -0.91 -4.04 -2.53
CA ARG A 9 0.48 -3.74 -2.94
C ARG A 9 1.36 -3.37 -1.76
N ILE A 10 0.85 -2.64 -0.77
CA ILE A 10 1.59 -2.36 0.47
C ILE A 10 1.87 -3.66 1.20
N ILE A 11 0.85 -4.50 1.41
CA ILE A 11 0.99 -5.80 2.10
C ILE A 11 1.99 -6.70 1.37
N ALA A 12 1.86 -6.84 0.04
CA ALA A 12 2.77 -7.66 -0.75
C ALA A 12 4.22 -7.17 -0.67
N ALA A 13 4.44 -5.85 -0.66
CA ALA A 13 5.75 -5.24 -0.52
C ALA A 13 6.37 -5.45 0.88
N LEU A 14 5.55 -5.60 1.93
CA LEU A 14 6.04 -5.88 3.28
C LEU A 14 6.44 -7.34 3.47
N VAL A 15 5.73 -8.28 2.82
CA VAL A 15 5.95 -9.72 2.96
C VAL A 15 7.12 -10.21 2.10
N ARG A 16 7.32 -9.65 0.90
CA ARG A 16 8.34 -10.09 -0.05
C ARG A 16 9.39 -9.01 -0.30
N ASP A 17 10.65 -9.42 -0.35
CA ASP A 17 11.70 -8.53 -0.80
C ASP A 17 11.50 -8.21 -2.29
N SER A 18 11.28 -6.93 -2.60
CA SER A 18 10.84 -6.48 -3.93
C SER A 18 11.21 -5.02 -4.17
N ALA A 19 11.19 -4.60 -5.43
CA ALA A 19 11.39 -3.18 -5.79
C ALA A 19 10.36 -2.28 -5.08
N SER A 20 9.11 -2.76 -4.94
CA SER A 20 8.05 -2.06 -4.21
C SER A 20 8.41 -1.84 -2.74
N ARG A 21 9.08 -2.80 -2.09
CA ARG A 21 9.57 -2.64 -0.71
C ARG A 21 10.61 -1.54 -0.59
N LYS A 22 11.56 -1.49 -1.52
CA LYS A 22 12.60 -0.44 -1.57
C LYS A 22 11.97 0.94 -1.75
N ILE A 23 10.94 1.04 -2.59
CA ILE A 23 10.19 2.29 -2.79
C ILE A 23 9.43 2.67 -1.51
N LEU A 24 8.71 1.71 -0.90
CA LEU A 24 7.95 1.90 0.33
C LEU A 24 8.83 2.39 1.49
N LEU A 25 10.02 1.81 1.65
CA LEU A 25 10.95 2.13 2.74
C LEU A 25 11.91 3.29 2.43
N SER A 26 11.86 3.86 1.23
CA SER A 26 12.82 4.89 0.81
C SER A 26 12.66 6.23 1.53
N GLY A 27 11.49 6.48 2.16
CA GLY A 27 11.15 7.78 2.76
C GLY A 27 11.00 8.93 1.75
N LYS A 28 11.13 8.66 0.44
CA LYS A 28 11.09 9.68 -0.63
C LYS A 28 9.67 10.01 -1.12
N PHE A 29 8.70 9.22 -0.70
CA PHE A 29 7.33 9.28 -1.21
C PHE A 29 6.32 9.37 -0.06
N GLU A 30 5.26 10.13 -0.30
CA GLU A 30 4.09 10.18 0.55
C GLU A 30 3.03 9.25 -0.07
N PHE A 31 2.60 8.24 0.69
CA PHE A 31 1.67 7.23 0.20
C PHE A 31 0.24 7.58 0.58
N LEU A 32 -0.66 7.48 -0.39
CA LEU A 32 -2.10 7.69 -0.23
C LEU A 32 -2.82 6.39 -0.55
N THR A 33 -3.66 5.92 0.36
CA THR A 33 -4.54 4.76 0.13
C THR A 33 -5.96 5.27 -0.12
N VAL A 34 -6.64 4.74 -1.14
CA VAL A 34 -8.02 5.12 -1.43
C VAL A 34 -8.94 4.40 -0.44
N GLY A 35 -9.76 5.14 0.30
CA GLY A 35 -10.54 4.65 1.45
C GLY A 35 -11.54 3.50 1.21
N VAL A 36 -11.64 2.97 -0.02
CA VAL A 36 -12.51 1.84 -0.40
C VAL A 36 -12.08 0.54 0.28
N THR A 37 -10.81 0.40 0.68
CA THR A 37 -10.37 -0.77 1.48
C THR A 37 -11.09 -0.88 2.83
N LYS A 38 -11.53 0.23 3.44
CA LYS A 38 -12.36 0.18 4.66
C LYS A 38 -13.73 -0.46 4.39
N LEU A 39 -14.32 -0.17 3.23
CA LEU A 39 -15.61 -0.73 2.83
C LEU A 39 -15.48 -2.22 2.47
N GLU A 40 -14.42 -2.62 1.78
CA GLU A 40 -14.16 -4.05 1.46
C GLU A 40 -13.97 -4.91 2.74
N ILE A 41 -13.35 -4.37 3.79
CA ILE A 41 -13.20 -5.08 5.08
C ILE A 41 -14.55 -5.23 5.80
N GLU A 42 -15.46 -4.27 5.70
CA GLU A 42 -16.79 -4.39 6.28
C GLU A 42 -17.71 -5.32 5.46
N GLU A 43 -17.60 -5.34 4.14
CA GLU A 43 -18.40 -6.22 3.27
C GLU A 43 -18.01 -7.70 3.36
N HIS A 44 -16.76 -8.02 3.74
CA HIS A 44 -16.26 -9.40 3.83
C HIS A 44 -16.11 -9.93 5.26
N LYS A 45 -16.72 -9.25 6.25
CA LYS A 45 -16.77 -9.67 7.65
C LYS A 45 -18.02 -10.51 7.94
#